data_AF-A0A1G4K497-F1
#
_entry.id   AF-A0A1G4K497-F1
#
_cell.length_a   1.000
_cell.length_b   1.000
_cell.length_c   1.000
_cell.angle_alpha   90.00
_cell.angle_beta   90.00
_cell.angle_gamma   90.00
#
_symmetry.space_group_name_H-M   'P 1'
#
loop_
_entity.id
_entity.type
_entity.pdbx_description
1 polymer ?
#
loop_
_entity_poly.entity_id
_entity_poly.type
_entity_poly.pdbx_seq_one_letter_code
_entity_poly.pdbx_strand_id
1 'polypeptide(L)'
;MRLTNFLSVVLACLTLQIVTADPSHTNNWAVLVCTSRFWFNYRHMANVLSMYRTVKRLGIPDSQIILMMSDDVACNSRNLFPGSVFNNQDRVLDLYGESVEVDYKGYEVTVENFIRLLTDRWGEEQPKSKRLLTDENSNIFIYMTGHGGADFLKFQDAEEIASQDIADAFAQMHEKKRYNEIFFMIDTCQANSMYSKFYSPNVLAVGSSRLDESSYSHHSDVEVGVAVIDRFTYYTLDFMENIAKNSSLTLQDLFDFYTFEKVHSHVGVRTDLYSRDPSEVLVTDFFGSVKHIVKDTHNQENDFLAVNDSPDGQDKYAEHIVNLAIDKSKNNPLESSKNSPVSKANIMKSEKSVVTFDKSKANNMWTTAVPFSLLFSAVVLAIGTKSQKAV
;
A
#
# COMPACT_ATOMS: atom_id res chain seq x y z
N MET A 1 16.28 8.44 -58.80
CA MET A 1 16.15 9.24 -57.54
C MET A 1 15.01 8.72 -56.64
N ARG A 2 14.93 7.42 -56.34
CA ARG A 2 13.88 6.88 -55.43
C ARG A 2 14.37 5.82 -54.44
N LEU A 3 15.69 5.61 -54.34
CA LEU A 3 16.27 4.61 -53.43
C LEU A 3 16.91 5.26 -52.19
N THR A 4 17.29 6.53 -52.26
CA THR A 4 17.94 7.27 -51.17
C THR A 4 16.96 7.71 -50.07
N ASN A 5 15.67 7.82 -50.37
CA ASN A 5 14.67 8.25 -49.38
C ASN A 5 14.16 7.11 -48.50
N PHE A 6 14.34 5.84 -48.89
CA PHE A 6 13.90 4.70 -48.08
C PHE A 6 14.91 4.36 -46.97
N LEU A 7 16.20 4.56 -47.23
CA LEU A 7 17.26 4.29 -46.25
C LEU A 7 17.24 5.27 -45.09
N SER A 8 16.86 6.53 -45.33
CA SER A 8 16.75 7.56 -44.29
C SER A 8 15.56 7.35 -43.35
N VAL A 9 14.46 6.72 -43.82
CA VAL A 9 13.28 6.43 -42.98
C VAL A 9 13.51 5.20 -42.11
N VAL A 10 14.24 4.19 -42.61
CA VAL A 10 14.62 3.01 -41.81
C VAL A 10 15.67 3.37 -40.75
N LEU A 11 16.60 4.27 -41.05
CA LEU A 11 17.60 4.73 -40.08
C LEU A 11 17.00 5.65 -39.01
N ALA A 12 15.96 6.44 -39.34
CA ALA A 12 15.22 7.24 -38.36
C ALA A 12 14.34 6.38 -37.41
N CYS A 13 13.91 5.19 -37.84
CA CYS A 13 13.21 4.24 -36.96
C CYS A 13 14.15 3.47 -36.03
N LEU A 14 15.45 3.36 -36.34
CA LEU A 14 16.43 2.68 -35.49
C LEU A 14 16.97 3.55 -34.33
N THR A 15 16.64 4.85 -34.30
CA THR A 15 17.08 5.77 -33.23
C THR A 15 15.96 6.18 -32.27
N LEU A 16 14.78 5.57 -32.33
CA LEU A 16 13.92 5.50 -31.14
C LEU A 16 14.53 4.46 -30.18
N GLN A 17 15.69 4.80 -29.62
CA GLN A 17 15.97 4.38 -28.26
C GLN A 17 14.87 5.04 -27.43
N ILE A 18 13.83 4.27 -27.13
CA ILE A 18 13.00 4.54 -25.99
C ILE A 18 14.01 4.64 -24.85
N VAL A 19 14.31 5.87 -24.44
CA VAL A 19 14.87 6.12 -23.12
C VAL A 19 13.78 5.60 -22.21
N THR A 20 13.85 4.32 -21.86
CA THR A 20 13.15 3.79 -20.71
C THR A 20 13.79 4.55 -19.58
N ALA A 21 13.15 5.65 -19.19
CA ALA A 21 13.33 6.17 -17.85
C ALA A 21 13.16 4.95 -16.97
N ASP A 22 14.24 4.54 -16.32
CA ASP A 22 14.18 3.54 -15.27
C ASP A 22 13.05 4.02 -14.36
N PRO A 23 11.91 3.31 -14.26
CA PRO A 23 10.76 3.84 -13.56
C PRO A 23 11.07 3.70 -12.08
N SER A 24 11.94 4.59 -11.58
CA SER A 24 12.09 4.80 -10.15
C SER A 24 10.72 5.27 -9.68
N HIS A 25 10.04 4.40 -8.96
CA HIS A 25 8.77 4.71 -8.31
C HIS A 25 8.89 6.00 -7.49
N THR A 26 7.81 6.77 -7.42
CA THR A 26 7.83 8.08 -6.76
C THR A 26 7.44 7.99 -5.29
N ASN A 27 6.79 6.90 -4.89
CA ASN A 27 6.30 6.70 -3.55
C ASN A 27 6.11 5.22 -3.22
N ASN A 28 6.16 4.91 -1.92
CA ASN A 28 5.96 3.58 -1.37
C ASN A 28 4.77 3.57 -0.43
N TRP A 29 3.89 2.58 -0.59
CA TRP A 29 2.76 2.34 0.28
C TRP A 29 2.91 0.99 0.98
N ALA A 30 2.40 0.90 2.20
CA ALA A 30 2.31 -0.35 2.93
C ALA A 30 0.85 -0.66 3.29
N VAL A 31 0.41 -1.89 3.06
CA VAL A 31 -0.89 -2.41 3.50
C VAL A 31 -0.61 -3.59 4.41
N LEU A 32 -0.87 -3.42 5.71
CA LEU A 32 -0.50 -4.38 6.74
C LEU A 32 -1.77 -4.92 7.40
N VAL A 33 -2.02 -6.22 7.27
CA VAL A 33 -3.30 -6.83 7.61
C VAL A 33 -3.12 -7.99 8.59
N CYS A 34 -3.65 -7.81 9.80
CA CYS A 34 -3.87 -8.92 10.72
C CYS A 34 -5.32 -9.37 10.54
N THR A 35 -5.51 -10.64 10.17
CA THR A 35 -6.84 -11.18 9.89
C THR A 35 -7.43 -12.00 11.05
N SER A 36 -6.63 -12.28 12.08
CA SER A 36 -7.04 -13.14 13.20
C SER A 36 -7.50 -12.36 14.42
N ARG A 37 -8.47 -12.91 15.15
CA ARG A 37 -8.93 -12.36 16.43
C ARG A 37 -8.64 -13.32 17.59
N PHE A 38 -8.92 -12.85 18.81
CA PHE A 38 -8.80 -13.56 20.08
C PHE A 38 -7.38 -13.61 20.64
N TRP A 39 -7.32 -13.76 21.97
CA TRP A 39 -6.07 -13.71 22.75
C TRP A 39 -5.03 -14.73 22.30
N PHE A 40 -5.44 -15.95 21.95
CA PHE A 40 -4.49 -17.01 21.53
C PHE A 40 -3.81 -16.71 20.18
N ASN A 41 -4.29 -15.71 19.44
CA ASN A 41 -3.70 -15.24 18.19
C ASN A 41 -2.89 -13.96 18.35
N TYR A 42 -2.51 -13.61 19.57
CA TYR A 42 -1.70 -12.43 19.92
C TYR A 42 -0.56 -12.15 18.92
N ARG A 43 0.20 -13.19 18.56
CA ARG A 43 1.31 -13.11 17.61
C ARG A 43 0.96 -12.48 16.26
N HIS A 44 -0.24 -12.70 15.70
CA HIS A 44 -0.59 -12.12 14.40
C HIS A 44 -0.68 -10.58 14.47
N MET A 45 -1.20 -10.05 15.57
CA MET A 45 -1.22 -8.60 15.82
C MET A 45 0.20 -8.07 16.07
N ALA A 46 1.00 -8.78 16.87
CA ALA A 46 2.39 -8.41 17.10
C ALA A 46 3.24 -8.44 15.82
N ASN A 47 3.01 -9.40 14.91
CA ASN A 47 3.68 -9.50 13.62
C ASN A 47 3.43 -8.23 12.78
N VAL A 48 2.16 -7.84 12.64
CA VAL A 48 1.76 -6.67 11.86
C VAL A 48 2.29 -5.37 12.46
N LEU A 49 2.20 -5.21 13.78
CA LEU A 49 2.75 -4.04 14.47
C LEU A 49 4.28 -3.97 14.33
N SER A 50 4.97 -5.11 14.30
CA SER A 50 6.41 -5.16 14.04
C SER A 50 6.77 -4.74 12.61
N MET A 51 5.99 -5.15 11.62
CA MET A 51 6.15 -4.70 10.23
C MET A 51 5.85 -3.20 10.10
N TYR A 52 4.80 -2.71 10.77
CA TYR A 52 4.44 -1.30 10.83
C TYR A 52 5.58 -0.44 11.36
N ARG A 53 6.18 -0.87 12.49
CA ARG A 53 7.39 -0.23 13.03
C ARG A 53 8.54 -0.23 12.01
N THR A 54 8.75 -1.33 11.30
CA THR A 54 9.83 -1.47 10.31
C THR A 54 9.68 -0.46 9.17
N VAL A 55 8.49 -0.38 8.55
CA VAL A 55 8.26 0.57 7.45
C VAL A 55 8.34 2.03 7.92
N LYS A 56 7.87 2.34 9.14
CA LYS A 56 8.03 3.68 9.75
C LYS A 56 9.49 4.02 10.02
N ARG A 57 10.26 3.08 10.56
CA ARG A 57 11.71 3.26 10.80
C ARG A 57 12.44 3.58 9.50
N LEU A 58 12.08 2.91 8.42
CA LEU A 58 12.63 3.12 7.07
C LEU A 58 12.04 4.35 6.35
N GLY A 59 11.01 4.97 6.93
CA GLY A 59 10.59 6.34 6.68
C GLY A 59 9.26 6.51 5.96
N ILE A 60 8.52 5.43 5.70
CA ILE A 60 7.17 5.53 5.13
C ILE A 60 6.27 6.26 6.15
N PRO A 61 5.63 7.38 5.78
CA PRO A 61 4.75 8.12 6.68
C PRO A 61 3.41 7.39 6.90
N ASP A 62 2.73 7.67 8.00
CA ASP A 62 1.42 7.04 8.32
C ASP A 62 0.37 7.26 7.24
N SER A 63 0.40 8.41 6.56
CA SER A 63 -0.48 8.69 5.42
C SER A 63 -0.32 7.72 4.23
N GLN A 64 0.73 6.88 4.23
CA GLN A 64 1.03 5.87 3.21
C GLN A 64 1.05 4.45 3.79
N ILE A 65 0.62 4.27 5.04
CA ILE A 65 0.52 2.96 5.68
C ILE A 65 -0.95 2.73 6.02
N ILE A 66 -1.53 1.67 5.46
CA ILE A 66 -2.86 1.21 5.82
C ILE A 66 -2.73 0.04 6.79
N LEU A 67 -3.15 0.24 8.04
CA LEU A 67 -3.08 -0.76 9.09
C LEU A 67 -4.47 -1.31 9.41
N MET A 68 -4.66 -2.61 9.18
CA MET A 68 -5.88 -3.35 9.50
C MET A 68 -5.61 -4.33 10.65
N MET A 69 -6.27 -4.13 11.79
CA MET A 69 -6.17 -5.04 12.95
C MET A 69 -7.54 -5.56 13.37
N SER A 70 -7.76 -6.86 13.20
CA SER A 70 -9.03 -7.54 13.52
C SER A 70 -9.34 -7.64 15.02
N ASP A 71 -8.38 -7.36 15.89
CA ASP A 71 -8.59 -7.32 17.35
C ASP A 71 -7.60 -6.36 18.02
N ASP A 72 -7.91 -5.98 19.26
CA ASP A 72 -7.05 -5.14 20.09
C ASP A 72 -6.58 -5.94 21.32
N VAL A 73 -5.39 -6.54 21.20
CA VAL A 73 -4.76 -7.26 22.32
C VAL A 73 -4.15 -6.34 23.37
N ALA A 74 -3.86 -5.09 23.03
CA ALA A 74 -3.37 -4.11 24.00
C ALA A 74 -4.44 -3.82 25.06
N CYS A 75 -5.71 -3.77 24.66
CA CYS A 75 -6.87 -3.53 25.53
C CYS A 75 -7.57 -4.80 26.04
N ASN A 76 -7.01 -5.99 25.81
CA ASN A 76 -7.64 -7.25 26.22
C ASN A 76 -7.56 -7.44 27.74
N SER A 77 -8.63 -7.92 28.38
CA SER A 77 -8.64 -8.17 29.83
C SER A 77 -7.68 -9.27 30.31
N ARG A 78 -7.17 -10.10 29.40
CA ARG A 78 -6.12 -11.09 29.68
C ARG A 78 -4.71 -10.50 29.61
N ASN A 79 -4.55 -9.30 29.09
CA ASN A 79 -3.24 -8.67 28.98
C ASN A 79 -2.80 -8.15 30.35
N LEU A 80 -1.73 -8.74 30.90
CA LEU A 80 -1.10 -8.29 32.15
C LEU A 80 -0.45 -6.90 31.99
N PHE A 81 -0.23 -6.45 30.76
CA PHE A 81 0.38 -5.17 30.41
C PHE A 81 -0.60 -4.32 29.58
N PRO A 82 -1.59 -3.67 30.23
CA PRO A 82 -2.60 -2.90 29.52
C PRO A 82 -1.98 -1.80 28.66
N GLY A 83 -2.41 -1.72 27.40
CA GLY A 83 -1.93 -0.70 26.46
C GLY A 83 -0.62 -1.06 25.75
N SER A 84 -0.03 -2.22 26.02
CA SER A 84 1.24 -2.64 25.40
C SER A 84 1.14 -3.96 24.63
N VAL A 85 1.95 -4.07 23.58
CA VAL A 85 2.09 -5.30 22.77
C VAL A 85 3.57 -5.60 22.54
N PHE A 86 4.01 -6.84 22.76
CA PHE A 86 5.41 -7.25 22.69
C PHE A 86 5.59 -8.38 21.68
N ASN A 87 6.65 -8.38 20.89
CA ASN A 87 7.00 -9.50 19.99
C ASN A 87 8.09 -10.43 20.55
N ASN A 88 8.57 -10.17 21.77
CA ASN A 88 9.64 -10.94 22.40
C ASN A 88 9.43 -11.04 23.92
N GLN A 89 9.98 -12.10 24.51
CA GLN A 89 9.81 -12.43 25.93
C GLN A 89 10.57 -11.48 26.88
N ASP A 90 11.59 -10.79 26.38
CA ASP A 90 12.31 -9.76 27.14
C ASP A 90 11.51 -8.46 27.30
N ARG A 91 10.43 -8.29 26.52
CA ARG A 91 9.51 -7.14 26.55
C ARG A 91 10.23 -5.79 26.49
N VAL A 92 11.39 -5.75 25.83
CA VAL A 92 12.19 -4.52 25.66
C VAL A 92 11.45 -3.51 24.77
N LEU A 93 10.57 -4.01 23.92
CA LEU A 93 9.94 -3.23 22.87
C LEU A 93 8.42 -3.29 22.90
N ASP A 94 7.80 -2.19 23.34
CA ASP A 94 6.37 -1.99 23.13
C ASP A 94 6.10 -1.57 21.68
N LEU A 95 5.32 -2.38 20.98
CA LEU A 95 4.93 -2.20 19.59
C LEU A 95 3.69 -1.33 19.42
N TYR A 96 2.86 -1.21 20.46
CA TYR A 96 1.61 -0.44 20.37
C TYR A 96 1.89 1.03 20.59
N GLY A 97 2.50 1.39 21.74
CA GLY A 97 2.93 2.76 22.05
C GLY A 97 1.87 3.84 21.76
N GLU A 98 2.32 5.10 21.64
CA GLU A 98 1.41 6.22 21.35
C GLU A 98 1.29 6.54 19.85
N SER A 99 2.13 5.94 19.00
CA SER A 99 2.33 6.35 17.61
C SER A 99 1.73 5.42 16.56
N VAL A 100 0.94 4.44 16.96
CA VAL A 100 0.29 3.50 16.03
C VAL A 100 -1.05 4.05 15.58
N GLU A 101 -1.18 4.26 14.27
CA GLU A 101 -2.43 4.64 13.63
C GLU A 101 -3.07 3.39 13.01
N VAL A 102 -4.23 2.98 13.53
CA VAL A 102 -4.98 1.82 13.01
C VAL A 102 -6.17 2.31 12.20
N ASP A 103 -6.17 2.04 10.90
CA ASP A 103 -7.19 2.54 9.97
C ASP A 103 -8.48 1.71 10.01
N TYR A 104 -8.34 0.38 10.07
CA TYR A 104 -9.47 -0.53 10.17
C TYR A 104 -9.35 -1.33 11.46
N LYS A 105 -10.31 -1.13 12.38
CA LYS A 105 -10.27 -1.74 13.72
C LYS A 105 -11.38 -2.76 13.89
N GLY A 106 -11.04 -3.92 14.45
CA GLY A 106 -12.00 -4.92 14.88
C GLY A 106 -12.91 -5.36 13.73
N TYR A 107 -14.21 -5.09 13.87
CA TYR A 107 -15.23 -5.48 12.90
C TYR A 107 -15.09 -4.82 11.53
N GLU A 108 -14.29 -3.76 11.39
CA GLU A 108 -14.01 -3.16 10.08
C GLU A 108 -13.01 -3.99 9.24
N VAL A 109 -12.33 -4.99 9.82
CA VAL A 109 -11.38 -5.84 9.10
C VAL A 109 -12.11 -7.01 8.44
N THR A 110 -12.79 -6.73 7.34
CA THR A 110 -13.56 -7.73 6.56
C THR A 110 -12.91 -7.98 5.20
N VAL A 111 -13.26 -9.11 4.56
CA VAL A 111 -12.83 -9.41 3.20
C VAL A 111 -13.30 -8.30 2.24
N GLU A 112 -14.55 -7.86 2.39
CA GLU A 112 -15.14 -6.79 1.58
C GLU A 112 -14.33 -5.49 1.67
N ASN A 113 -13.98 -5.06 2.88
CA ASN A 113 -13.25 -3.81 3.08
C ASN A 113 -11.83 -3.88 2.52
N PHE A 114 -11.17 -5.04 2.66
CA PHE A 114 -9.84 -5.26 2.06
C PHE A 114 -9.89 -5.21 0.53
N ILE A 115 -10.84 -5.90 -0.11
CA ILE A 115 -11.00 -5.86 -1.57
C ILE A 115 -11.38 -4.46 -2.06
N ARG A 116 -12.25 -3.74 -1.36
CA ARG A 116 -12.61 -2.35 -1.69
C ARG A 116 -11.44 -1.39 -1.54
N LEU A 117 -10.60 -1.59 -0.52
CA LEU A 117 -9.36 -0.83 -0.34
C LEU A 117 -8.44 -0.98 -1.56
N LEU A 118 -8.16 -2.23 -1.96
CA LEU A 118 -7.31 -2.52 -3.12
C LEU A 118 -7.90 -1.94 -4.42
N THR A 119 -9.21 -2.10 -4.64
CA THR A 119 -9.86 -1.71 -5.90
C THR A 119 -10.37 -0.26 -5.96
N ASP A 120 -10.28 0.48 -4.85
CA ASP A 120 -10.84 1.83 -4.60
C ASP A 120 -12.29 1.92 -5.08
N ARG A 121 -13.09 0.99 -4.57
CA ARG A 121 -14.54 0.95 -4.79
C ARG A 121 -15.25 1.53 -3.56
N TRP A 122 -14.99 2.81 -3.32
CA TRP A 122 -15.57 3.60 -2.22
C TRP A 122 -16.35 4.80 -2.77
N GLY A 123 -17.45 5.17 -2.10
CA GLY A 123 -18.13 6.44 -2.36
C GLY A 123 -17.33 7.62 -1.81
N GLU A 124 -17.69 8.86 -2.13
CA GLU A 124 -16.98 10.08 -1.72
C GLU A 124 -16.88 10.25 -0.19
N GLU A 125 -17.78 9.61 0.56
CA GLU A 125 -17.84 9.64 2.02
C GLU A 125 -16.68 8.92 2.71
N GLN A 126 -16.01 7.98 2.03
CA GLN A 126 -14.93 7.21 2.66
C GLN A 126 -13.73 8.13 2.97
N PRO A 127 -13.26 8.19 4.24
CA PRO A 127 -12.15 9.03 4.64
C PRO A 127 -10.87 8.73 3.86
N LYS A 128 -10.09 9.77 3.54
CA LYS A 128 -8.82 9.61 2.80
C LYS A 128 -7.81 8.71 3.52
N SER A 129 -7.78 8.72 4.85
CA SER A 129 -6.90 7.84 5.64
C SER A 129 -7.22 6.36 5.45
N LYS A 130 -8.46 6.03 5.10
CA LYS A 130 -8.91 4.66 4.82
C LYS A 130 -8.95 4.35 3.32
N ARG A 131 -8.08 4.99 2.52
CA ARG A 131 -7.98 4.74 1.08
C ARG A 131 -6.52 4.53 0.69
N LEU A 132 -6.32 3.59 -0.22
CA LEU A 132 -5.02 3.33 -0.83
C LEU A 132 -4.84 4.28 -2.03
N LEU A 133 -4.33 5.50 -1.82
CA LEU A 133 -4.26 6.53 -2.86
C LEU A 133 -3.00 6.38 -3.74
N THR A 134 -2.85 5.19 -4.34
CA THR A 134 -1.74 4.80 -5.22
C THR A 134 -1.99 5.08 -6.69
N ASP A 135 -0.92 5.22 -7.46
CA ASP A 135 -0.92 5.46 -8.91
C ASP A 135 0.08 4.54 -9.65
N GLU A 136 0.26 4.74 -10.95
CA GLU A 136 1.19 3.95 -11.79
C GLU A 136 2.66 4.03 -11.38
N ASN A 137 3.03 4.94 -10.49
CA ASN A 137 4.39 5.14 -10.01
C ASN A 137 4.54 4.72 -8.52
N SER A 138 3.51 4.12 -7.92
CA SER A 138 3.53 3.64 -6.53
C SER A 138 4.01 2.20 -6.44
N ASN A 139 5.04 1.92 -5.65
CA ASN A 139 5.28 0.55 -5.20
C ASN A 139 4.45 0.26 -3.95
N ILE A 140 3.89 -0.94 -3.86
CA ILE A 140 3.01 -1.33 -2.76
C ILE A 140 3.56 -2.58 -2.08
N PHE A 141 3.90 -2.46 -0.81
CA PHE A 141 4.17 -3.59 0.07
C PHE A 141 2.86 -4.05 0.74
N ILE A 142 2.46 -5.29 0.53
CA ILE A 142 1.28 -5.88 1.17
C ILE A 142 1.74 -7.01 2.07
N TYR A 143 1.51 -6.87 3.37
CA TYR A 143 1.80 -7.90 4.36
C TYR A 143 0.51 -8.42 4.99
N MET A 144 0.29 -9.73 4.93
CA MET A 144 -0.86 -10.37 5.55
C MET A 144 -0.41 -11.49 6.49
N THR A 145 -1.06 -11.60 7.65
CA THR A 145 -0.81 -12.69 8.59
C THR A 145 -2.08 -13.13 9.29
N GLY A 146 -2.19 -14.43 9.49
CA GLY A 146 -3.34 -15.06 10.10
C GLY A 146 -3.39 -16.56 9.91
N HIS A 147 -4.54 -17.15 10.18
CA HIS A 147 -4.79 -18.57 9.90
C HIS A 147 -5.31 -18.77 8.50
N GLY A 148 -4.81 -19.78 7.82
CA GLY A 148 -5.13 -20.06 6.42
C GLY A 148 -4.91 -21.53 6.10
N GLY A 149 -5.08 -21.86 4.82
CA GLY A 149 -4.84 -23.17 4.27
C GLY A 149 -4.67 -23.09 2.76
N ALA A 150 -4.85 -24.21 2.07
CA ALA A 150 -4.75 -24.25 0.62
C ALA A 150 -5.74 -23.26 -0.02
N ASP A 151 -5.19 -22.24 -0.69
CA ASP A 151 -5.92 -21.22 -1.45
C ASP A 151 -6.86 -20.30 -0.65
N PHE A 152 -6.76 -20.25 0.68
CA PHE A 152 -7.55 -19.30 1.49
C PHE A 152 -6.84 -18.77 2.74
N LEU A 153 -7.26 -17.59 3.19
CA LEU A 153 -6.90 -16.98 4.47
C LEU A 153 -8.17 -16.57 5.23
N LYS A 154 -8.26 -16.94 6.51
CA LYS A 154 -9.42 -16.61 7.35
C LYS A 154 -9.38 -15.15 7.80
N PHE A 155 -10.54 -14.51 7.79
CA PHE A 155 -10.82 -13.18 8.35
C PHE A 155 -11.75 -13.30 9.55
N GLN A 156 -11.32 -12.76 10.69
CA GLN A 156 -12.04 -12.71 11.96
C GLN A 156 -12.60 -14.06 12.46
N ASP A 157 -12.03 -15.19 12.01
CA ASP A 157 -12.54 -16.55 12.29
C ASP A 157 -13.98 -16.81 11.80
N ALA A 158 -14.46 -16.03 10.83
CA ALA A 158 -15.83 -16.10 10.31
C ALA A 158 -15.92 -16.13 8.78
N GLU A 159 -15.06 -15.36 8.11
CA GLU A 159 -15.00 -15.26 6.65
C GLU A 159 -13.66 -15.79 6.14
N GLU A 160 -13.58 -16.05 4.84
CA GLU A 160 -12.36 -16.50 4.17
C GLU A 160 -12.19 -15.69 2.88
N ILE A 161 -10.96 -15.24 2.61
CA ILE A 161 -10.57 -14.68 1.31
C ILE A 161 -9.83 -15.76 0.53
N ALA A 162 -10.19 -15.98 -0.73
CA ALA A 162 -9.52 -16.93 -1.59
C ALA A 162 -8.32 -16.30 -2.33
N SER A 163 -7.37 -17.13 -2.76
CA SER A 163 -6.24 -16.70 -3.60
C SER A 163 -6.71 -16.03 -4.90
N GLN A 164 -7.85 -16.48 -5.45
CA GLN A 164 -8.47 -15.89 -6.63
C GLN A 164 -9.01 -14.47 -6.38
N ASP A 165 -9.59 -14.19 -5.21
CA ASP A 165 -10.16 -12.86 -4.92
C ASP A 165 -9.07 -11.78 -4.92
N ILE A 166 -7.89 -12.11 -4.39
CA ILE A 166 -6.71 -11.23 -4.41
C ILE A 166 -6.17 -11.07 -5.83
N ALA A 167 -6.12 -12.17 -6.61
CA ALA A 167 -5.69 -12.13 -8.00
C ALA A 167 -6.56 -11.18 -8.85
N ASP A 168 -7.88 -11.28 -8.69
CA ASP A 168 -8.85 -10.44 -9.39
C ASP A 168 -8.79 -8.98 -8.93
N ALA A 169 -8.49 -8.72 -7.65
CA ALA A 169 -8.26 -7.38 -7.14
C ALA A 169 -6.99 -6.75 -7.76
N PHE A 170 -5.88 -7.49 -7.82
CA PHE A 170 -4.64 -7.02 -8.46
C PHE A 170 -4.82 -6.78 -9.96
N ALA A 171 -5.64 -7.58 -10.64
CA ALA A 171 -5.98 -7.36 -12.04
C ALA A 171 -6.72 -6.04 -12.25
N GLN A 172 -7.68 -5.73 -11.39
CA GLN A 172 -8.36 -4.44 -11.43
C GLN A 172 -7.44 -3.27 -11.09
N MET A 173 -6.52 -3.44 -10.14
CA MET A 173 -5.52 -2.42 -9.83
C MET A 173 -4.61 -2.17 -11.03
N HIS A 174 -4.21 -3.22 -11.74
CA HIS A 174 -3.38 -3.12 -12.95
C HIS A 174 -4.12 -2.39 -14.08
N GLU A 175 -5.36 -2.80 -14.38
CA GLU A 175 -6.19 -2.16 -15.41
C GLU A 175 -6.43 -0.67 -15.13
N LYS A 176 -6.57 -0.31 -13.85
CA LYS A 176 -6.73 1.08 -13.40
C LYS A 176 -5.41 1.83 -13.20
N LYS A 177 -4.26 1.19 -13.49
CA LYS A 177 -2.91 1.78 -13.31
C LYS A 177 -2.66 2.29 -11.89
N ARG A 178 -2.91 1.45 -10.89
CA ARG A 178 -2.84 1.85 -9.47
C ARG A 178 -1.62 1.31 -8.73
N TYR A 179 -0.65 0.79 -9.46
CA TYR A 179 0.67 0.45 -8.95
C TYR A 179 1.68 0.43 -10.08
N ASN A 180 2.94 0.65 -9.71
CA ASN A 180 4.12 0.33 -10.50
C ASN A 180 4.50 -1.15 -10.27
N GLU A 181 4.74 -1.50 -9.00
CA GLU A 181 5.09 -2.86 -8.55
C GLU A 181 4.38 -3.20 -7.23
N ILE A 182 4.02 -4.48 -7.05
CA ILE A 182 3.49 -5.01 -5.79
C ILE A 182 4.46 -6.05 -5.23
N PHE A 183 4.83 -5.90 -3.96
CA PHE A 183 5.46 -6.96 -3.18
C PHE A 183 4.46 -7.52 -2.17
N PHE A 184 3.98 -8.72 -2.43
CA PHE A 184 3.00 -9.44 -1.61
C PHE A 184 3.68 -10.46 -0.70
N MET A 185 3.58 -10.27 0.61
CA MET A 185 4.17 -11.12 1.63
C MET A 185 3.09 -11.66 2.54
N ILE A 186 3.06 -12.99 2.73
CA ILE A 186 2.01 -13.62 3.53
C ILE A 186 2.58 -14.66 4.51
N ASP A 187 2.22 -14.51 5.79
CA ASP A 187 2.57 -15.43 6.87
C ASP A 187 1.34 -16.23 7.33
N THR A 188 1.19 -17.44 6.79
CA THR A 188 0.11 -18.36 7.15
C THR A 188 0.45 -19.81 6.76
N CYS A 189 -0.33 -20.76 7.25
CA CYS A 189 -0.23 -22.14 6.81
C CYS A 189 -0.58 -22.25 5.32
N GLN A 190 0.24 -22.98 4.57
CA GLN A 190 0.13 -23.16 3.12
C GLN A 190 0.16 -21.84 2.33
N ALA A 191 0.86 -20.83 2.86
CA ALA A 191 0.99 -19.49 2.31
C ALA A 191 1.31 -19.44 0.81
N ASN A 192 2.13 -20.37 0.28
CA ASN A 192 2.52 -20.37 -1.13
C ASN A 192 1.36 -20.60 -2.11
N SER A 193 0.25 -21.17 -1.64
CA SER A 193 -0.97 -21.31 -2.44
C SER A 193 -1.68 -19.97 -2.69
N MET A 194 -1.50 -18.99 -1.79
CA MET A 194 -2.23 -17.71 -1.81
C MET A 194 -1.90 -16.81 -3.00
N TYR A 195 -0.72 -16.98 -3.59
CA TYR A 195 -0.33 -16.25 -4.80
C TYR A 195 -0.33 -17.13 -6.05
N SER A 196 -0.77 -18.39 -5.96
CA SER A 196 -0.74 -19.35 -7.08
C SER A 196 -1.63 -18.92 -8.26
N LYS A 197 -2.69 -18.16 -7.96
CA LYS A 197 -3.67 -17.67 -8.94
C LYS A 197 -3.35 -16.28 -9.47
N PHE A 198 -2.28 -15.63 -9.02
CA PHE A 198 -1.93 -14.32 -9.55
C PHE A 198 -1.59 -14.42 -11.04
N TYR A 199 -2.01 -13.42 -11.80
CA TYR A 199 -1.79 -13.32 -13.25
C TYR A 199 -1.53 -11.89 -13.73
N SER A 200 -1.49 -10.91 -12.81
CA SER A 200 -1.16 -9.51 -13.15
C SER A 200 0.36 -9.32 -13.16
N PRO A 201 0.90 -8.51 -14.08
CA PRO A 201 2.34 -8.26 -14.17
C PRO A 201 2.82 -7.37 -13.02
N ASN A 202 4.14 -7.31 -12.83
CA ASN A 202 4.84 -6.53 -11.81
C ASN A 202 4.43 -6.89 -10.36
N VAL A 203 4.11 -8.16 -10.13
CA VAL A 203 3.79 -8.69 -8.79
C VAL A 203 4.86 -9.70 -8.37
N LEU A 204 5.60 -9.37 -7.31
CA LEU A 204 6.50 -10.27 -6.61
C LEU A 204 5.78 -10.82 -5.37
N ALA A 205 5.82 -12.13 -5.14
CA ALA A 205 5.15 -12.72 -3.99
C ALA A 205 6.05 -13.66 -3.20
N VAL A 206 5.91 -13.65 -1.88
CA VAL A 206 6.60 -14.55 -0.94
C VAL A 206 5.64 -15.07 0.12
N GLY A 207 5.76 -16.36 0.45
CA GLY A 207 4.90 -17.03 1.43
C GLY A 207 5.70 -17.87 2.41
N SER A 208 5.22 -17.94 3.66
CA SER A 208 5.97 -18.58 4.75
C SER A 208 6.06 -20.11 4.68
N SER A 209 5.13 -20.80 4.02
CA SER A 209 5.15 -22.27 3.90
C SER A 209 4.55 -22.79 2.59
N ARG A 210 5.02 -23.98 2.16
CA ARG A 210 4.52 -24.68 0.97
C ARG A 210 3.13 -25.28 1.17
N LEU A 211 2.52 -25.69 0.06
CA LEU A 211 1.34 -26.56 0.10
C LEU A 211 1.66 -27.78 0.96
N ASP A 212 0.69 -28.22 1.77
CA ASP A 212 0.85 -29.31 2.75
C ASP A 212 1.80 -29.03 3.94
N GLU A 213 2.28 -27.79 4.12
CA GLU A 213 3.09 -27.39 5.27
C GLU A 213 2.40 -26.32 6.15
N SER A 214 2.51 -26.50 7.47
CA SER A 214 2.15 -25.45 8.44
C SER A 214 3.20 -24.35 8.49
N SER A 215 2.77 -23.14 8.88
CA SER A 215 3.65 -22.12 9.43
C SER A 215 3.69 -22.24 10.95
N TYR A 216 4.77 -21.76 11.57
CA TYR A 216 5.04 -22.00 12.99
C TYR A 216 5.25 -20.70 13.76
N SER A 217 4.82 -20.72 15.02
CA SER A 217 5.17 -19.69 15.99
C SER A 217 6.62 -19.82 16.47
N HIS A 218 7.22 -18.73 16.95
CA HIS A 218 8.61 -18.73 17.45
C HIS A 218 8.69 -18.68 18.98
N HIS A 219 8.48 -17.49 19.57
CA HIS A 219 8.59 -17.27 21.01
C HIS A 219 7.24 -17.35 21.71
N SER A 220 7.24 -17.84 22.95
CA SER A 220 6.11 -17.74 23.87
C SER A 220 6.54 -16.94 25.08
N ASP A 221 5.68 -16.05 25.54
CA ASP A 221 5.90 -15.29 26.77
C ASP A 221 5.03 -15.89 27.88
N VAL A 222 5.64 -16.23 29.01
CA VAL A 222 4.96 -16.89 30.13
C VAL A 222 3.98 -15.95 30.84
N GLU A 223 4.27 -14.65 30.89
CA GLU A 223 3.41 -13.64 31.51
C GLU A 223 2.24 -13.26 30.58
N VAL A 224 2.48 -13.20 29.26
CA VAL A 224 1.39 -13.03 28.27
C VAL A 224 0.58 -14.34 28.11
N GLY A 225 1.23 -15.48 28.34
CA GLY A 225 0.63 -16.82 28.35
C GLY A 225 0.37 -17.43 26.97
N VAL A 226 0.90 -16.83 25.89
CA VAL A 226 0.71 -17.27 24.50
C VAL A 226 1.98 -17.01 23.67
N ALA A 227 2.00 -17.53 22.45
CA ALA A 227 3.02 -17.18 21.47
C ALA A 227 2.91 -15.70 21.04
N VAL A 228 4.04 -15.02 20.96
CA VAL A 228 4.11 -13.56 20.74
C VAL A 228 4.57 -13.16 19.33
N ILE A 229 5.14 -14.07 18.56
CA ILE A 229 5.54 -13.82 17.17
C ILE A 229 5.61 -15.12 16.36
N ASP A 230 5.39 -15.04 15.05
CA ASP A 230 5.62 -16.16 14.11
C ASP A 230 7.06 -16.20 13.58
N ARG A 231 7.53 -17.41 13.21
CA ARG A 231 8.94 -17.63 12.82
C ARG A 231 9.33 -16.86 11.57
N PHE A 232 8.50 -16.93 10.53
CA PHE A 232 8.76 -16.24 9.28
C PHE A 232 8.84 -14.73 9.49
N THR A 233 7.87 -14.18 10.22
CA THR A 233 7.90 -12.78 10.64
C THR A 233 9.15 -12.45 11.45
N TYR A 234 9.49 -13.24 12.47
CA TYR A 234 10.66 -13.00 13.33
C TYR A 234 11.96 -12.89 12.53
N TYR A 235 12.22 -13.85 11.64
CA TYR A 235 13.43 -13.81 10.81
C TYR A 235 13.39 -12.74 9.71
N THR A 236 12.21 -12.33 9.27
CA THR A 236 12.08 -11.13 8.44
C THR A 236 12.55 -9.90 9.22
N LEU A 237 12.07 -9.73 10.45
CA LEU A 237 12.43 -8.59 11.29
C LEU A 237 13.92 -8.61 11.67
N ASP A 238 14.47 -9.77 12.00
CA ASP A 238 15.90 -9.95 12.31
C ASP A 238 16.79 -9.49 11.15
N PHE A 239 16.40 -9.83 9.91
CA PHE A 239 17.06 -9.30 8.72
C PHE A 239 16.86 -7.78 8.60
N MET A 240 15.63 -7.30 8.76
CA MET A 240 15.27 -5.89 8.60
C MET A 240 15.93 -4.96 9.62
N GLU A 241 16.17 -5.39 10.86
CA GLU A 241 16.82 -4.56 11.89
C GLU A 241 18.24 -4.13 11.49
N ASN A 242 18.90 -4.91 10.62
CA ASN A 242 20.22 -4.58 10.07
C ASN A 242 20.16 -3.64 8.84
N ILE A 243 18.96 -3.27 8.38
CA ILE A 243 18.76 -2.42 7.20
C ILE A 243 18.63 -0.95 7.62
N ALA A 244 19.55 -0.13 7.12
CA ALA A 244 19.46 1.32 7.15
C ALA A 244 18.79 1.87 5.88
N LYS A 245 18.38 3.14 5.89
CA LYS A 245 17.70 3.81 4.75
C LYS A 245 18.55 3.87 3.46
N ASN A 246 19.87 3.73 3.57
CA ASN A 246 20.83 3.72 2.47
C ASN A 246 21.42 2.33 2.22
N SER A 247 20.76 1.27 2.72
CA SER A 247 21.22 -0.10 2.51
C SER A 247 21.23 -0.47 1.03
N SER A 248 22.20 -1.28 0.65
CA SER A 248 22.29 -1.89 -0.69
C SER A 248 21.84 -3.36 -0.69
N LEU A 249 21.30 -3.86 0.43
CA LEU A 249 20.76 -5.21 0.51
C LEU A 249 19.53 -5.36 -0.38
N THR A 250 19.47 -6.51 -1.02
CA THR A 250 18.52 -6.84 -2.07
C THR A 250 17.38 -7.71 -1.53
N LEU A 251 16.30 -7.84 -2.30
CA LEU A 251 15.24 -8.80 -1.97
C LEU A 251 15.75 -10.24 -2.07
N GLN A 252 16.71 -10.53 -2.93
CA GLN A 252 17.36 -11.84 -2.96
C GLN A 252 18.08 -12.14 -1.65
N ASP A 253 18.80 -11.17 -1.07
CA ASP A 253 19.45 -11.33 0.24
C ASP A 253 18.43 -11.66 1.35
N LEU A 254 17.24 -11.04 1.30
CA LEU A 254 16.14 -11.36 2.21
C LEU A 254 15.63 -12.78 2.00
N PHE A 255 15.47 -13.22 0.75
CA PHE A 255 14.98 -14.56 0.44
C PHE A 255 15.98 -15.64 0.83
N ASP A 256 17.27 -15.41 0.60
CA ASP A 256 18.36 -16.31 0.97
C ASP A 256 18.54 -16.38 2.50
N PHE A 257 18.08 -15.35 3.23
CA PHE A 257 18.09 -15.36 4.69
C PHE A 257 17.14 -16.41 5.28
N TYR A 258 16.10 -16.81 4.55
CA TYR A 258 15.14 -17.83 4.98
C TYR A 258 15.68 -19.23 4.77
N THR A 259 16.10 -19.87 5.85
CA THR A 259 16.49 -21.29 5.84
C THR A 259 15.44 -22.14 6.56
N PHE A 260 15.38 -23.43 6.22
CA PHE A 260 14.47 -24.36 6.87
C PHE A 260 14.73 -24.44 8.38
N GLU A 261 15.98 -24.37 8.81
CA GLU A 261 16.40 -24.39 10.21
C GLU A 261 15.87 -23.19 11.00
N LYS A 262 15.71 -22.04 10.32
CA LYS A 262 15.14 -20.84 10.92
C LYS A 262 13.61 -20.91 10.94
N VAL A 263 12.99 -21.05 9.78
CA VAL A 263 11.55 -20.86 9.62
C VAL A 263 10.75 -22.12 9.99
N HIS A 264 11.37 -23.30 9.92
CA HIS A 264 10.75 -24.63 10.07
C HIS A 264 9.71 -24.99 9.01
N SER A 265 9.69 -24.25 7.91
CA SER A 265 8.89 -24.49 6.72
C SER A 265 9.65 -24.00 5.49
N HIS A 266 9.22 -24.40 4.31
CA HIS A 266 9.82 -23.94 3.07
C HIS A 266 9.16 -22.66 2.59
N VAL A 267 9.86 -21.54 2.76
CA VAL A 267 9.47 -20.26 2.15
C VAL A 267 9.46 -20.40 0.63
N GLY A 268 8.40 -19.93 -0.02
CA GLY A 268 8.29 -19.89 -1.47
C GLY A 268 8.30 -18.45 -1.97
N VAL A 269 8.99 -18.22 -3.08
CA VAL A 269 9.02 -16.94 -3.79
C VAL A 269 8.54 -17.17 -5.21
N ARG A 270 7.63 -16.33 -5.68
CA ARG A 270 7.10 -16.35 -7.05
C ARG A 270 7.57 -15.10 -7.79
N THR A 271 8.32 -15.30 -8.87
CA THR A 271 8.99 -14.24 -9.65
C THR A 271 8.56 -14.19 -11.12
N ASP A 272 7.76 -15.14 -11.63
CA ASP A 272 7.37 -15.22 -13.05
C ASP A 272 6.52 -14.03 -13.53
N LEU A 273 5.85 -13.33 -12.62
CA LEU A 273 5.08 -12.13 -12.90
C LEU A 273 5.87 -10.84 -12.65
N TYR A 274 7.09 -10.93 -12.12
CA TYR A 274 7.92 -9.79 -11.77
C TYR A 274 9.05 -9.64 -12.78
N SER A 275 9.17 -8.45 -13.39
CA SER A 275 10.04 -8.23 -14.54
C SER A 275 11.52 -8.04 -14.17
N ARG A 276 11.80 -7.55 -12.96
CA ARG A 276 13.16 -7.31 -12.46
C ARG A 276 13.72 -8.53 -11.74
N ASP A 277 15.04 -8.68 -11.76
CA ASP A 277 15.72 -9.70 -10.97
C ASP A 277 15.74 -9.29 -9.48
N PRO A 278 15.24 -10.11 -8.54
CA PRO A 278 15.30 -9.82 -7.11
C PRO A 278 16.70 -9.53 -6.55
N SER A 279 17.77 -9.97 -7.23
CA SER A 279 19.16 -9.68 -6.87
C SER A 279 19.61 -8.26 -7.23
N GLU A 280 18.82 -7.53 -8.03
CA GLU A 280 19.05 -6.12 -8.37
C GLU A 280 18.05 -5.19 -7.66
N VAL A 281 17.00 -5.74 -7.05
CA VAL A 281 15.95 -4.97 -6.38
C VAL A 281 16.30 -4.77 -4.92
N LEU A 282 16.41 -3.52 -4.49
CA LEU A 282 16.75 -3.20 -3.11
C LEU A 282 15.55 -3.44 -2.19
N VAL A 283 15.80 -3.85 -0.95
CA VAL A 283 14.74 -3.95 0.06
C VAL A 283 14.08 -2.58 0.29
N THR A 284 14.87 -1.51 0.22
CA THR A 284 14.37 -0.13 0.37
C THR A 284 13.42 0.29 -0.75
N ASP A 285 13.36 -0.41 -1.89
CA ASP A 285 12.43 -0.11 -2.98
C ASP A 285 10.97 -0.34 -2.57
N PHE A 286 10.70 -1.22 -1.59
CA PHE A 286 9.36 -1.46 -1.05
C PHE A 286 9.18 -0.99 0.40
N PHE A 287 10.22 -1.11 1.23
CA PHE A 287 10.12 -0.81 2.66
C PHE A 287 10.58 0.60 3.04
N GLY A 288 11.33 1.28 2.17
CA GLY A 288 11.91 2.61 2.41
C GLY A 288 11.03 3.75 1.94
N SER A 289 11.26 4.96 2.45
CA SER A 289 10.69 6.17 1.84
C SER A 289 11.52 6.64 0.64
N VAL A 290 10.83 6.95 -0.46
CA VAL A 290 11.43 7.66 -1.59
C VAL A 290 11.55 9.14 -1.23
N LYS A 291 12.78 9.65 -1.13
CA LYS A 291 13.04 11.08 -0.94
C LYS A 291 13.45 11.71 -2.26
N HIS A 292 12.56 12.49 -2.86
CA HIS A 292 12.95 13.42 -3.92
C HIS A 292 13.69 14.62 -3.28
N ILE A 293 15.02 14.57 -3.28
CA ILE A 293 15.84 15.73 -2.90
C ILE A 293 15.80 16.70 -4.07
N VAL A 294 14.88 17.65 -4.04
CA VAL A 294 14.95 18.83 -4.92
C VAL A 294 16.10 19.69 -4.39
N LYS A 295 17.22 19.73 -5.12
CA LYS A 295 18.30 20.69 -4.83
C LYS A 295 17.73 22.09 -4.99
N ASP A 296 17.69 22.85 -3.90
CA ASP A 296 17.32 24.25 -3.97
C ASP A 296 18.46 25.00 -4.67
N THR A 297 18.23 25.44 -5.90
CA THR A 297 19.19 26.23 -6.68
C THR A 297 19.16 27.72 -6.30
N HIS A 298 18.62 28.06 -5.13
CA HIS A 298 18.54 29.43 -4.67
C HIS A 298 19.95 29.95 -4.34
N ASN A 299 20.34 31.06 -4.97
CA ASN A 299 21.63 31.72 -4.71
C ASN A 299 21.62 32.27 -3.28
N GLN A 300 22.26 31.55 -2.36
CA GLN A 300 22.36 31.90 -0.93
C GLN A 300 23.07 33.24 -0.66
N GLU A 301 23.73 33.83 -1.66
CA GLU A 301 24.38 35.14 -1.57
C GLU A 301 23.38 36.28 -1.31
N ASN A 302 22.17 36.21 -1.90
CA ASN A 302 21.16 37.26 -1.73
C ASN A 302 20.51 37.20 -0.33
N ASP A 303 20.39 36.01 0.25
CA ASP A 303 19.83 35.84 1.60
C ASP A 303 20.82 36.30 2.69
N PHE A 304 22.13 36.13 2.46
CA PHE A 304 23.18 36.66 3.35
C PHE A 304 23.29 38.19 3.30
N LEU A 305 23.11 38.80 2.13
CA LEU A 305 23.13 40.27 1.97
C LEU A 305 21.91 40.94 2.61
N ALA A 306 20.72 40.31 2.54
CA ALA A 306 19.50 40.80 3.18
C ALA A 306 19.58 40.83 4.72
N VAL A 307 20.41 39.98 5.33
CA VAL A 307 20.64 39.94 6.78
C VAL A 307 21.62 41.01 7.25
N ASN A 308 22.62 41.38 6.42
CA ASN A 308 23.68 42.32 6.81
C ASN A 308 23.30 43.80 6.65
N ASP A 309 22.34 44.14 5.78
CA ASP A 309 21.97 45.54 5.50
C ASP A 309 20.84 46.11 6.38
N SER A 310 20.41 45.42 7.45
CA SER A 310 19.27 45.85 8.27
C SER A 310 19.65 46.13 9.73
N PRO A 311 19.57 47.39 10.23
CA PRO A 311 19.80 47.71 11.64
C PRO A 311 18.67 47.25 12.58
N ASP A 312 17.56 46.76 12.02
CA ASP A 312 16.37 46.29 12.73
C ASP A 312 15.93 44.97 12.08
N GLY A 313 16.47 43.86 12.60
CA GLY A 313 16.76 42.64 11.85
C GLY A 313 15.73 41.50 11.88
N GLN A 314 14.43 41.77 12.12
CA GLN A 314 13.42 40.69 12.17
C GLN A 314 12.24 40.85 11.21
N ASP A 315 11.68 42.05 11.06
CA ASP A 315 10.42 42.21 10.33
C ASP A 315 10.57 42.08 8.80
N LYS A 316 11.68 42.59 8.23
CA LYS A 316 11.93 42.51 6.78
C LYS A 316 12.42 41.16 6.29
N TYR A 317 13.04 40.35 7.16
CA TYR A 317 13.42 38.98 6.80
C TYR A 317 12.18 38.09 6.64
N ALA A 318 11.21 38.22 7.55
CA ALA A 318 9.93 37.53 7.43
C ALA A 318 9.20 37.95 6.14
N GLU A 319 9.17 39.24 5.81
CA GLU A 319 8.60 39.72 4.55
C GLU A 319 9.34 39.19 3.32
N HIS A 320 10.67 39.13 3.35
CA HIS A 320 11.49 38.57 2.25
C HIS A 320 11.20 37.09 2.03
N ILE A 321 11.14 36.28 3.09
CA ILE A 321 10.79 34.85 3.00
C ILE A 321 9.35 34.66 2.49
N VAL A 322 8.41 35.49 2.94
CA VAL A 322 7.02 35.45 2.47
C VAL A 322 6.94 35.82 0.99
N ASN A 323 7.64 36.87 0.55
CA ASN A 323 7.67 37.30 -0.85
C ASN A 323 8.34 36.25 -1.76
N LEU A 324 9.42 35.61 -1.30
CA LEU A 324 10.05 34.49 -1.99
C LEU A 324 9.10 33.29 -2.12
N ALA A 325 8.35 32.96 -1.06
CA ALA A 325 7.35 31.89 -1.10
C ALA A 325 6.21 32.22 -2.08
N ILE A 326 5.78 33.48 -2.15
CA ILE A 326 4.76 33.96 -3.09
C ILE A 326 5.27 33.88 -4.53
N ASP A 327 6.50 34.27 -4.81
CA ASP A 327 7.03 34.22 -6.18
C ASP A 327 7.36 32.79 -6.64
N LYS A 328 7.78 31.92 -5.72
CA LYS A 328 7.91 30.47 -5.99
C LYS A 328 6.57 29.81 -6.29
N SER A 329 5.50 30.26 -5.61
CA SER A 329 4.11 29.85 -5.89
C SER A 329 3.62 30.33 -7.26
N LYS A 330 3.96 31.55 -7.68
CA LYS A 330 3.59 32.06 -9.02
C LYS A 330 4.31 31.34 -10.17
N ASN A 331 5.54 30.89 -9.95
CA ASN A 331 6.38 30.30 -11.00
C ASN A 331 6.20 28.78 -11.17
N ASN A 332 5.42 28.11 -10.33
CA ASN A 332 5.10 26.68 -10.44
C ASN A 332 3.57 26.47 -10.50
N PRO A 333 2.93 26.57 -11.68
CA PRO A 333 1.51 26.32 -11.81
C PRO A 333 1.25 24.81 -11.96
N LEU A 334 1.31 24.07 -10.84
CA LEU A 334 0.66 22.76 -10.75
C LEU A 334 -0.59 22.92 -9.87
N GLU A 335 -1.72 22.97 -10.58
CA GLU A 335 -3.13 22.93 -10.14
C GLU A 335 -3.47 23.55 -8.78
N SER A 336 -3.71 24.85 -8.76
CA SER A 336 -4.50 25.46 -7.68
C SER A 336 -5.97 25.05 -7.84
N SER A 337 -6.45 24.16 -6.98
CA SER A 337 -7.88 24.01 -6.70
C SER A 337 -8.47 25.38 -6.37
N LYS A 338 -9.60 25.73 -6.98
CA LYS A 338 -10.33 26.98 -6.72
C LYS A 338 -10.63 27.12 -5.22
N ASN A 339 -9.86 27.93 -4.51
CA ASN A 339 -10.15 28.32 -3.13
C ASN A 339 -11.07 29.55 -3.15
N SER A 340 -12.29 29.37 -2.62
CA SER A 340 -13.19 30.46 -2.25
C SER A 340 -12.57 31.31 -1.14
N PRO A 341 -12.83 32.64 -1.10
CA PRO A 341 -12.23 33.50 -0.10
C PRO A 341 -12.74 33.18 1.31
N VAL A 342 -11.81 33.08 2.25
CA VAL A 342 -12.05 32.91 3.69
C VAL A 342 -12.92 34.06 4.19
N SER A 343 -14.19 33.79 4.48
CA SER A 343 -15.05 34.71 5.22
C SER A 343 -14.71 34.64 6.71
N LYS A 344 -14.70 35.81 7.35
CA LYS A 344 -14.41 35.99 8.77
C LYS A 344 -15.33 35.10 9.61
N ALA A 345 -14.75 34.21 10.42
CA ALA A 345 -15.48 33.40 11.38
C ALA A 345 -16.12 34.29 12.46
N ASN A 346 -17.45 34.30 12.51
CA ASN A 346 -18.21 34.83 13.64
C ASN A 346 -18.48 33.68 14.63
N ILE A 347 -18.06 33.87 15.88
CA ILE A 347 -18.32 32.94 16.99
C ILE A 347 -19.81 33.07 17.37
N MET A 348 -20.65 32.12 16.96
CA MET A 348 -22.01 31.96 17.49
C MET A 348 -21.98 31.07 18.74
N LYS A 349 -22.52 31.59 19.84
CA LYS A 349 -22.76 30.85 21.09
C LYS A 349 -23.77 29.72 20.86
N SER A 350 -23.45 28.54 21.38
CA SER A 350 -24.30 27.36 21.41
C SER A 350 -25.49 27.57 22.36
N GLU A 351 -26.72 27.45 21.83
CA GLU A 351 -27.90 27.08 22.60
C GLU A 351 -28.41 25.71 22.14
N LYS A 352 -28.85 24.92 23.13
CA LYS A 352 -29.23 23.50 23.05
C LYS A 352 -30.22 23.21 21.92
N SER A 353 -29.86 22.30 21.01
CA SER A 353 -30.81 21.63 20.11
C SER A 353 -31.07 20.21 20.59
N VAL A 354 -32.22 20.03 21.24
CA VAL A 354 -32.85 18.72 21.48
C VAL A 354 -33.39 18.20 20.15
N VAL A 355 -32.94 17.03 19.72
CA VAL A 355 -33.45 16.36 18.52
C VAL A 355 -34.60 15.44 18.91
N THR A 356 -35.82 15.77 18.48
CA THR A 356 -36.98 14.87 18.49
C THR A 356 -37.13 14.20 17.12
N PHE A 357 -37.20 12.87 17.11
CA PHE A 357 -37.38 12.06 15.91
C PHE A 357 -38.87 11.89 15.59
N ASP A 358 -39.28 12.29 14.38
CA ASP A 358 -40.62 12.01 13.82
C ASP A 358 -40.56 10.80 12.87
N LYS A 359 -41.27 9.72 13.23
CA LYS A 359 -41.36 8.44 12.50
C LYS A 359 -42.60 8.39 11.59
N SER A 360 -42.73 9.33 10.65
CA SER A 360 -43.92 9.36 9.78
C SER A 360 -43.66 9.71 8.31
N LYS A 361 -42.48 9.41 7.77
CA LYS A 361 -42.22 9.44 6.31
C LYS A 361 -41.43 8.22 5.83
N ALA A 362 -42.07 7.06 5.92
CA ALA A 362 -41.74 5.91 5.10
C ALA A 362 -43.06 5.39 4.55
N ASN A 363 -43.38 5.74 3.30
CA ASN A 363 -44.27 5.06 2.34
C ASN A 363 -44.79 6.05 1.28
N ASN A 364 -44.22 6.00 0.07
CA ASN A 364 -44.92 5.69 -1.18
C ASN A 364 -44.21 6.25 -2.43
N MET A 365 -43.92 5.31 -3.36
CA MET A 365 -43.91 5.38 -4.84
C MET A 365 -42.97 6.42 -5.50
N TRP A 366 -42.26 6.11 -6.58
CA TRP A 366 -42.73 5.89 -7.96
C TRP A 366 -41.65 5.08 -8.74
N THR A 367 -41.93 3.89 -9.26
CA THR A 367 -42.22 3.56 -10.68
C THR A 367 -41.20 3.99 -11.75
N THR A 368 -40.50 2.97 -12.30
CA THR A 368 -40.16 2.70 -13.71
C THR A 368 -39.94 3.86 -14.68
N ALA A 369 -38.70 4.03 -15.15
CA ALA A 369 -38.39 4.51 -16.51
C ALA A 369 -37.02 3.97 -16.96
N VAL A 370 -37.03 3.11 -17.99
CA VAL A 370 -35.84 2.65 -18.73
C VAL A 370 -35.75 3.50 -20.00
N PRO A 371 -34.62 4.17 -20.30
CA PRO A 371 -34.46 4.84 -21.58
C PRO A 371 -34.00 3.84 -22.64
N PHE A 372 -34.93 3.54 -23.55
CA PHE A 372 -34.69 2.87 -24.83
C PHE A 372 -33.98 3.86 -25.77
N SER A 373 -32.69 3.70 -26.00
CA SER A 373 -32.02 4.28 -27.18
C SER A 373 -30.67 3.61 -27.40
N LEU A 374 -30.40 3.24 -28.67
CA LEU A 374 -29.19 2.62 -29.24
C LEU A 374 -29.16 1.08 -29.28
N LEU A 375 -29.98 0.51 -30.17
CA LEU A 375 -29.73 -0.80 -30.78
C LEU A 375 -30.36 -0.82 -32.19
N PHE A 376 -29.65 -0.25 -33.16
CA PHE A 376 -29.88 -0.53 -34.58
C PHE A 376 -28.59 -0.24 -35.37
N SER A 377 -27.87 -1.32 -35.72
CA SER A 377 -27.13 -1.52 -36.98
C SER A 377 -25.99 -2.51 -36.77
N ALA A 378 -26.33 -3.78 -36.62
CA ALA A 378 -25.47 -4.88 -37.05
C ALA A 378 -26.38 -5.82 -37.86
N VAL A 379 -25.97 -6.08 -39.11
CA VAL A 379 -26.46 -7.06 -40.11
C VAL A 379 -26.59 -6.35 -41.46
N VAL A 380 -25.50 -6.28 -42.22
CA VAL A 380 -25.38 -6.64 -43.65
C VAL A 380 -23.87 -6.68 -43.96
N LEU A 381 -23.28 -7.88 -44.02
CA LEU A 381 -22.18 -8.28 -44.94
C LEU A 381 -21.66 -9.66 -44.53
N ALA A 382 -22.45 -10.70 -44.82
CA ALA A 382 -21.97 -12.08 -44.76
C ALA A 382 -22.77 -12.97 -45.73
N ILE A 383 -22.76 -12.65 -47.03
CA ILE A 383 -23.01 -13.65 -48.09
C ILE A 383 -22.19 -13.26 -49.34
N GLY A 384 -21.27 -14.15 -49.75
CA GLY A 384 -20.84 -14.25 -51.15
C GLY A 384 -19.33 -14.24 -51.38
N THR A 385 -18.65 -15.39 -51.25
CA THR A 385 -18.24 -16.20 -52.42
C THR A 385 -17.45 -17.44 -52.00
N LYS A 386 -17.89 -18.57 -52.56
CA LYS A 386 -17.27 -19.89 -52.51
C LYS A 386 -16.12 -19.97 -53.53
N SER A 387 -15.15 -20.84 -53.22
CA SER A 387 -14.44 -21.74 -54.14
C SER A 387 -13.36 -21.18 -55.08
N GLN A 388 -12.11 -21.58 -54.84
CA GLN A 388 -11.32 -22.30 -55.84
C GLN A 388 -10.16 -23.08 -55.19
N LYS A 389 -10.14 -24.40 -55.43
CA LYS A 389 -8.95 -25.26 -55.40
C LYS A 389 -8.09 -24.95 -56.63
N ALA A 390 -6.77 -24.93 -56.50
CA ALA A 390 -5.83 -25.47 -57.50
C ALA A 390 -4.39 -25.52 -56.96
N VAL A 391 -3.77 -26.69 -57.18
CA VAL A 391 -2.36 -27.12 -57.05
C VAL A 391 -1.81 -27.35 -55.65
#